data_AF-A0A3M4MKX1-F1
#
_entry.id   AF-A0A3M4MKX1-F1
#
_cell.length_a   1.000
_cell.length_b   1.000
_cell.length_c   1.000
_cell.angle_alpha   90.00
_cell.angle_beta   90.00
_cell.angle_gamma   90.00
#
_symmetry.space_group_name_H-M   'P 1'
#
loop_
_entity.id
_entity.type
_entity.pdbx_description
1 polymer ?
#
loop_
_entity_poly.entity_id
_entity_poly.type
_entity_poly.pdbx_seq_one_letter_code
_entity_poly.pdbx_strand_id
1 'polypeptide(L)'
;MIWRIWESGSESFSIQKLFFRERKDMHIETVWVRNFRRLKDTRIDLASDISIFVGANNSGKTSAAHALQLFTSASKDRFTLHDFSSECWDVINAFGEGADGVELPTISLDIWFCVTPADLHRVVDLLPSLVWCFT
;
A
#
# COMPACT_ATOMS: atom_id res chain seq x y z
N MET A 1 -4.39 28.56 10.01
CA MET A 1 -4.93 27.19 10.08
C MET A 1 -5.74 26.98 8.81
N ILE A 2 -5.18 26.30 7.81
CA ILE A 2 -5.82 26.13 6.50
C ILE A 2 -6.12 24.65 6.34
N TRP A 3 -7.40 24.32 6.21
CA TRP A 3 -7.88 22.99 5.87
C TRP A 3 -7.90 22.91 4.35
N ARG A 4 -7.05 22.08 3.76
CA ARG A 4 -7.09 21.80 2.32
C ARG A 4 -7.54 20.36 2.14
N ILE A 5 -8.82 20.20 1.85
CA ILE A 5 -9.43 18.90 1.55
C ILE A 5 -9.04 18.58 0.11
N TRP A 6 -8.40 17.42 -0.09
CA TRP A 6 -8.15 16.87 -1.42
C TRP A 6 -8.91 15.56 -1.51
N GLU A 7 -9.88 15.49 -2.44
CA GLU A 7 -10.59 14.25 -2.76
C GLU A 7 -9.84 13.56 -3.91
N SER A 8 -9.26 12.39 -3.64
CA SER A 8 -8.77 11.52 -4.71
C SER A 8 -9.96 10.74 -5.28
N GLY A 9 -10.35 11.04 -6.51
CA GLY A 9 -11.41 10.32 -7.20
C GLY A 9 -11.00 8.87 -7.51
N SER A 10 -11.54 7.92 -6.75
CA SER A 10 -11.77 6.52 -7.13
C SER A 10 -12.83 5.96 -6.18
N GLU A 11 -13.53 4.89 -6.56
CA GLU A 11 -14.65 4.27 -5.81
C GLU A 11 -14.26 3.65 -4.44
N SER A 12 -13.13 4.07 -3.88
CA SER A 12 -12.58 3.67 -2.59
C SER A 12 -12.71 4.81 -1.56
N PHE A 13 -12.39 4.52 -0.28
CA PHE A 13 -12.36 5.56 0.76
C PHE A 13 -11.50 6.76 0.36
N SER A 14 -11.84 7.95 0.85
CA SER A 14 -11.04 9.15 0.64
C SER A 14 -10.09 9.37 1.82
N ILE A 15 -8.93 9.96 1.56
CA ILE A 15 -7.96 10.32 2.59
C ILE A 15 -7.98 11.82 2.77
N GLN A 16 -8.31 12.27 3.97
CA GLN A 16 -8.15 13.67 4.35
C GLN A 16 -6.74 13.85 4.92
N LYS A 17 -5.91 14.65 4.22
CA LYS A 17 -4.57 15.02 4.67
C LYS A 17 -4.64 16.22 5.60
N LEU A 18 -4.17 16.07 6.83
CA LEU A 18 -4.11 17.16 7.80
C LEU A 18 -2.68 17.69 7.90
N PHE A 19 -2.46 18.92 7.43
CA PHE A 19 -1.13 19.55 7.44
C PHE A 19 -0.95 20.43 8.67
N PHE A 20 -0.22 19.94 9.68
CA PHE A 20 0.25 20.74 10.81
C PHE A 20 1.70 21.17 10.59
N ARG A 21 1.90 22.32 9.91
CA ARG A 21 3.21 22.91 9.56
C ARG A 21 4.02 22.01 8.61
N GLU A 22 4.47 22.54 7.47
CA GLU A 22 5.37 21.79 6.58
C GLU A 22 6.67 21.46 7.33
N ARG A 23 6.80 20.21 7.77
CA ARG A 23 8.10 19.63 8.08
C ARG A 23 8.56 18.86 6.85
N LYS A 24 9.71 19.25 6.31
CA LYS A 24 10.42 18.49 5.28
C LYS A 24 11.26 17.41 5.95
N ASP A 25 10.58 16.47 6.61
CA ASP A 25 11.24 15.29 7.17
C ASP A 25 10.91 14.09 6.27
N MET A 26 11.79 13.09 6.27
CA MET A 26 11.53 11.83 5.58
C MET A 26 10.20 11.21 6.03
N HIS A 27 9.35 10.83 5.08
CA HIS A 27 8.07 10.16 5.34
C HIS A 27 7.68 9.22 4.20
N ILE A 28 6.71 8.34 4.45
CA ILE A 28 6.06 7.57 3.39
C ILE A 28 5.05 8.50 2.71
N GLU A 29 5.25 8.76 1.42
CA GLU A 29 4.42 9.65 0.63
C GLU A 29 3.21 8.93 0.03
N THR A 30 3.45 7.72 -0.49
CA THR A 30 2.41 6.91 -1.11
C THR A 30 2.60 5.46 -0.75
N VAL A 31 1.48 4.77 -0.58
CA VAL A 31 1.41 3.32 -0.52
C VAL A 31 0.49 2.81 -1.62
N TRP A 32 0.89 1.76 -2.32
CA TRP A 32 0.07 1.11 -3.35
C TRP A 32 -0.17 -0.34 -2.95
N VAL A 33 -1.44 -0.66 -2.67
CA VAL A 33 -1.88 -1.99 -2.24
C VAL A 33 -2.56 -2.70 -3.41
N ARG A 34 -2.16 -3.94 -3.68
CA ARG A 34 -2.78 -4.77 -4.72
C ARG A 34 -3.25 -6.13 -4.17
N ASN A 35 -4.42 -6.56 -4.65
CA ASN A 35 -5.07 -7.84 -4.38
C ASN A 35 -5.29 -8.18 -2.89
N PHE A 36 -5.46 -7.17 -2.02
CA PHE A 36 -5.61 -7.37 -0.57
C PHE A 36 -7.03 -7.04 -0.09
N ARG A 37 -7.81 -8.07 0.27
CA ARG A 37 -9.18 -7.97 0.79
C ARG A 37 -10.06 -7.06 -0.07
N ARG A 38 -10.27 -5.82 0.34
CA ARG A 38 -11.15 -4.88 -0.35
C ARG A 38 -10.40 -3.87 -1.21
N LEU A 39 -9.08 -4.01 -1.26
CA LEU A 39 -8.16 -3.19 -2.03
C LEU A 39 -7.64 -4.05 -3.18
N LYS A 40 -8.33 -3.96 -4.32
CA LYS A 40 -7.90 -4.66 -5.54
C LYS A 40 -6.63 -4.01 -6.10
N ASP A 41 -6.69 -2.70 -6.28
CA ASP A 41 -5.63 -1.92 -6.89
C ASP A 41 -5.77 -0.47 -6.40
N THR A 42 -5.23 -0.19 -5.21
CA THR A 42 -5.52 1.05 -4.50
C THR A 42 -4.24 1.79 -4.14
N ARG A 43 -4.09 2.99 -4.70
CA ARG A 43 -3.05 3.95 -4.37
C ARG A 43 -3.55 4.91 -3.28
N ILE A 44 -2.75 5.07 -2.24
CA ILE A 44 -3.07 5.79 -1.00
C ILE A 44 -1.96 6.81 -0.79
N ASP A 45 -2.27 8.09 -1.01
CA ASP A 45 -1.32 9.16 -0.71
C ASP A 45 -1.45 9.59 0.75
N LEU A 46 -0.32 9.58 1.46
CA LEU A 46 -0.22 9.92 2.88
C LEU A 46 0.25 11.36 3.06
N ALA A 47 -0.15 11.98 4.16
CA ALA A 47 0.42 13.23 4.63
C ALA A 47 1.74 12.98 5.35
N SER A 48 2.60 14.00 5.39
CA SER A 48 3.89 13.97 6.09
C SER A 48 3.78 13.84 7.62
N ASP A 49 2.59 14.04 8.18
CA ASP A 49 2.34 14.00 9.62
C ASP A 49 1.18 13.04 9.95
N ILE A 50 -0.07 13.44 9.69
CA ILE A 50 -1.27 12.64 10.01
C ILE A 50 -2.16 12.48 8.78
N SER A 51 -2.48 11.23 8.46
CA SER A 51 -3.43 10.85 7.40
C SER A 51 -4.71 10.29 8.03
N ILE A 52 -5.87 10.87 7.69
CA ILE A 52 -7.17 10.43 8.21
C ILE A 52 -7.96 9.76 7.10
N PHE A 53 -8.36 8.50 7.33
CA PHE A 53 -9.12 7.69 6.39
C PHE A 53 -10.62 7.88 6.63
N VAL A 54 -11.34 8.47 5.67
CA VAL A 54 -12.78 8.76 5.78
C VAL A 54 -13.53 8.14 4.60
N GLY A 55 -14.70 7.57 4.84
CA GLY A 55 -15.54 7.01 3.77
C GLY A 55 -16.64 6.10 4.32
N ALA A 56 -17.49 5.60 3.43
CA ALA A 56 -18.62 4.75 3.78
C ALA A 56 -18.20 3.49 4.56
N ASN A 57 -19.13 2.90 5.32
CA ASN A 57 -18.92 1.56 5.86
C ASN A 57 -18.57 0.62 4.72
N ASN A 58 -17.64 -0.30 4.98
CA ASN A 58 -17.23 -1.19 3.92
C ASN A 58 -16.64 -0.40 2.71
N SER A 59 -15.75 0.56 2.93
CA SER A 59 -15.02 1.22 1.84
C SER A 59 -13.55 0.79 1.70
N GLY A 60 -13.06 -0.07 2.60
CA GLY A 60 -11.66 -0.55 2.60
C GLY A 60 -10.72 0.12 3.61
N LYS A 61 -11.21 1.02 4.48
CA LYS A 61 -10.38 1.71 5.49
C LYS A 61 -9.64 0.74 6.43
N THR A 62 -10.37 -0.21 7.03
CA THR A 62 -9.79 -1.24 7.89
C THR A 62 -8.86 -2.15 7.10
N SER A 63 -9.18 -2.45 5.84
CA SER A 63 -8.29 -3.21 4.95
C SER A 63 -6.97 -2.48 4.71
N ALA A 64 -6.98 -1.16 4.51
CA ALA A 64 -5.76 -0.37 4.35
C ALA A 64 -4.90 -0.38 5.61
N ALA A 65 -5.50 -0.17 6.78
CA ALA A 65 -4.78 -0.25 8.05
C ALA A 65 -4.17 -1.64 8.29
N HIS A 66 -4.92 -2.71 8.00
CA HIS A 66 -4.42 -4.08 8.11
C HIS A 66 -3.32 -4.40 7.10
N ALA A 67 -3.41 -3.91 5.86
CA ALA A 67 -2.38 -4.09 4.86
C ALA A 67 -1.05 -3.50 5.37
N LEU A 68 -1.08 -2.22 5.78
CA LEU A 68 0.09 -1.56 6.34
C LEU A 68 0.66 -2.35 7.52
N GLN A 69 -0.18 -2.75 8.47
CA GLN A 69 0.27 -3.52 9.62
C GLN A 69 0.91 -4.86 9.21
N LEU A 70 0.27 -5.65 8.34
CA LEU A 70 0.77 -6.98 7.96
C LEU A 70 2.08 -6.90 7.19
N PHE A 71 2.20 -5.97 6.25
CA PHE A 71 3.41 -5.81 5.45
C PHE A 71 4.60 -5.23 6.23
N THR A 72 4.36 -4.41 7.26
CA THR A 72 5.45 -3.81 8.06
C THR A 72 5.72 -4.53 9.37
N SER A 73 4.81 -5.38 9.85
CA SER A 73 5.06 -6.15 11.07
C SER A 73 6.07 -7.24 10.78
N ALA A 74 7.16 -7.28 11.55
CA ALA A 74 8.15 -8.38 11.53
C ALA A 74 7.59 -9.72 12.06
N SER A 75 6.28 -9.80 12.28
CA SER A 75 5.58 -10.93 12.86
C SER A 75 5.31 -12.00 11.80
N LYS A 76 5.49 -13.26 12.17
CA LYS A 76 5.29 -14.47 11.35
C LYS A 76 3.85 -14.72 10.87
N ASP A 77 2.93 -13.77 11.02
CA ASP A 77 1.57 -13.96 10.54
C ASP A 77 1.60 -13.94 9.01
N ARG A 78 1.57 -15.14 8.45
CA ARG A 78 1.65 -15.35 7.01
C ARG A 78 0.33 -14.91 6.41
N PHE A 79 0.42 -14.24 5.25
CA PHE A 79 -0.75 -14.01 4.40
C PHE A 79 -1.55 -15.30 4.26
N THR A 80 -2.86 -15.20 4.48
CA THR A 80 -3.79 -16.31 4.32
C THR A 80 -4.53 -16.19 2.99
N LEU A 81 -5.13 -17.28 2.51
CA LEU A 81 -5.95 -17.23 1.30
C LEU A 81 -7.10 -16.22 1.41
N HIS A 82 -7.62 -16.00 2.63
CA HIS A 82 -8.70 -15.05 2.89
C HIS A 82 -8.24 -13.58 2.86
N ASP A 83 -6.94 -13.32 2.81
CA ASP A 83 -6.42 -11.96 2.63
C ASP A 83 -6.42 -11.52 1.17
N PHE A 84 -6.61 -12.45 0.21
CA PHE A 84 -6.83 -12.09 -1.18
C PHE A 84 -8.14 -11.34 -1.35
N SER A 85 -8.15 -10.44 -2.33
CA SER A 85 -9.40 -9.82 -2.75
C SER A 85 -10.38 -10.85 -3.28
N SER A 86 -11.68 -10.65 -3.03
CA SER A 86 -12.75 -11.53 -3.53
C SER A 86 -12.69 -11.72 -5.05
N GLU A 87 -12.20 -10.71 -5.76
CA GLU A 87 -12.02 -10.75 -7.21
C GLU A 87 -10.92 -11.69 -7.69
N CYS A 88 -10.01 -12.10 -6.80
CA CYS A 88 -8.94 -13.05 -7.11
C CYS A 88 -9.42 -14.51 -7.03
N TRP A 89 -10.59 -14.78 -6.46
CA TRP A 89 -11.04 -16.15 -6.16
C TRP A 89 -11.31 -16.95 -7.42
N ASP A 90 -11.86 -16.34 -8.47
CA ASP A 90 -12.11 -17.03 -9.73
C ASP A 90 -10.81 -17.51 -10.37
N VAL A 91 -9.75 -16.69 -10.32
CA VAL A 91 -8.41 -17.03 -10.82
C VAL A 91 -7.79 -18.15 -9.98
N ILE A 92 -7.92 -18.07 -8.66
CA ILE A 92 -7.42 -19.10 -7.72
C ILE A 92 -8.14 -20.44 -7.95
N ASN A 93 -9.46 -20.41 -8.15
CA ASN A 93 -10.26 -21.61 -8.42
C ASN A 93 -9.86 -22.23 -9.76
N ALA A 94 -9.76 -21.43 -10.82
CA ALA A 94 -9.34 -21.91 -12.15
C ALA A 94 -7.94 -22.55 -12.11
N PHE A 95 -7.01 -21.97 -11.35
CA PHE A 95 -5.69 -22.57 -11.11
C PHE A 95 -5.80 -23.92 -10.39
N GLY A 96 -6.64 -24.00 -9.33
CA GLY A 96 -6.88 -25.25 -8.59
C GLY A 96 -7.55 -26.36 -9.42
N GLU A 97 -8.32 -25.99 -10.44
CA GLU A 97 -8.94 -26.89 -11.41
C GLU A 97 -7.98 -27.36 -12.53
N GLY A 98 -6.75 -26.83 -12.57
CA GLY A 98 -5.73 -27.22 -13.54
C GLY A 98 -5.89 -26.58 -14.92
N ALA A 99 -6.50 -25.39 -14.99
CA ALA A 99 -6.60 -24.64 -16.24
C ALA A 99 -5.21 -24.19 -16.74
N ASP A 100 -4.91 -24.47 -18.01
CA ASP A 100 -3.64 -24.11 -18.63
C ASP A 100 -3.48 -22.58 -18.77
N GLY A 101 -2.29 -22.08 -18.45
CA GLY A 101 -1.92 -20.67 -18.62
C GLY A 101 -2.47 -19.71 -17.56
N VAL A 102 -3.04 -20.22 -16.47
CA VAL A 102 -3.49 -19.38 -15.34
C VAL A 102 -2.32 -19.09 -14.39
N GLU A 103 -2.03 -17.80 -14.16
CA GLU A 103 -1.06 -17.36 -13.16
C GLU A 103 -1.77 -17.02 -11.84
N LEU A 104 -1.16 -17.43 -10.72
CA LEU A 104 -1.71 -17.13 -9.40
C LEU A 104 -1.58 -15.64 -9.08
N PRO A 105 -2.65 -15.00 -8.55
CA PRO A 105 -2.59 -13.61 -8.13
C PRO A 105 -1.61 -13.45 -6.97
N THR A 106 -0.97 -12.29 -6.89
CA THR A 106 -0.03 -11.95 -5.82
C THR A 106 -0.54 -10.74 -5.04
N ILE A 107 -0.50 -10.83 -3.71
CA ILE A 107 -0.70 -9.67 -2.82
C ILE A 107 0.60 -8.89 -2.78
N SER A 108 0.55 -7.59 -3.05
CA SER A 108 1.75 -6.74 -3.04
C SER A 108 1.48 -5.39 -2.39
N LEU A 109 2.55 -4.84 -1.81
CA LEU A 109 2.60 -3.51 -1.25
C LEU A 109 3.83 -2.80 -1.77
N ASP A 110 3.61 -1.72 -2.51
CA ASP A 110 4.68 -0.83 -2.94
C ASP A 110 4.65 0.45 -2.08
N ILE A 111 5.82 0.89 -1.63
CA ILE A 111 5.97 2.03 -0.71
C ILE A 111 6.89 3.06 -1.35
N TRP A 112 6.40 4.29 -1.51
CA TRP A 112 7.20 5.44 -1.95
C TRP A 112 7.57 6.30 -0.75
N PHE A 113 8.87 6.53 -0.59
CA PHE A 113 9.40 7.43 0.42
C PHE A 113 9.70 8.79 -0.19
N CYS A 114 9.26 9.86 0.48
CA CYS A 114 9.81 11.18 0.27
C CYS A 114 11.04 11.32 1.19
N VAL A 115 12.22 11.47 0.61
CA VAL A 115 13.50 11.48 1.33
C VAL A 115 14.23 12.78 1.05
N THR A 116 14.72 13.44 2.11
CA THR A 116 15.59 14.61 1.95
C THR A 116 17.06 14.20 1.81
N PRO A 117 17.94 15.04 1.25
CA PRO A 117 19.38 14.73 1.19
C PRO A 117 20.00 14.43 2.56
N ALA A 118 19.49 15.05 3.64
CA ALA A 118 19.97 14.81 5.00
C ALA A 118 19.57 13.42 5.53
N ASP A 119 18.43 12.89 5.09
CA ASP A 119 17.88 11.60 5.50
C ASP A 119 18.30 10.45 4.59
N LEU A 120 19.02 10.71 3.50
CA LEU A 120 19.41 9.70 2.51
C LEU A 120 20.08 8.49 3.17
N HIS A 121 20.96 8.72 4.15
CA HIS A 121 21.67 7.69 4.91
C HIS A 121 20.74 6.66 5.59
N ARG A 122 19.46 6.99 5.82
CA ARG A 122 18.47 6.11 6.46
C ARG A 122 17.83 5.12 5.49
N VAL A 123 17.89 5.38 4.18
CA VAL A 123 17.27 4.56 3.13
C VAL A 123 18.28 3.92 2.18
N VAL A 124 19.58 4.25 2.29
CA VAL A 124 20.61 3.65 1.45
C VAL A 124 20.56 2.13 1.51
N ASP A 125 20.30 1.55 2.67
CA ASP A 125 20.22 0.10 2.86
C ASP A 125 18.97 -0.55 2.20
N LEU A 126 17.96 0.26 1.85
CA LEU A 126 16.78 -0.19 1.11
C LEU A 126 16.99 -0.17 -0.41
N LEU A 127 18.00 0.57 -0.89
CA LEU A 127 18.34 0.56 -2.30
C LEU A 127 18.92 -0.81 -2.64
N PRO A 128 18.50 -1.42 -3.77
CA PRO A 128 19.15 -2.64 -4.22
C PRO A 128 20.65 -2.36 -4.31
N SER A 129 21.46 -3.27 -3.76
CA SER A 129 22.90 -3.15 -3.86
C SER A 129 23.25 -2.92 -5.34
N LEU A 130 24.15 -1.98 -5.59
CA LEU A 130 24.64 -1.61 -6.93
C LEU A 130 25.46 -2.74 -7.58
N VAL A 131 25.01 -3.98 -7.47
CA VAL A 131 25.52 -5.13 -8.21
C VAL A 131 24.95 -5.00 -9.62
N TRP A 132 25.58 -4.13 -10.41
CA TRP A 132 25.41 -4.10 -11.84
C TRP A 132 25.86 -5.47 -12.38
N CYS A 133 24.89 -6.33 -12.70
CA CYS A 133 25.16 -7.55 -13.42
C CYS A 133 25.42 -7.16 -14.88
N PHE A 134 26.70 -6.97 -15.23
CA PHE A 134 27.10 -6.92 -16.63
C PHE A 134 26.94 -8.34 -17.19
N THR A 135 25.94 -8.51 -18.05
CA THR A 135 25.74 -9.69 -18.90
C THR A 135 26.91 -9.87 -19.87
#